data_AF-A0A4U0TTD1-F1
#
_entry.id   AF-A0A4U0TTD1-F1
#
_cell.length_a   1.000
_cell.length_b   1.000
_cell.length_c   1.000
_cell.angle_alpha   90.00
_cell.angle_beta   90.00
_cell.angle_gamma   90.00
#
_symmetry.space_group_name_H-M   'P 1'
#
loop_
_entity.id
_entity.type
_entity.pdbx_description
1 polymer ?
#
loop_
_entity_poly.entity_id
_entity_poly.type
_entity_poly.pdbx_seq_one_letter_code
_entity_poly.pdbx_strand_id
1 'polypeptide(L)'
;MTNPQPPTPHTFTSLYDHLLTTYPTPLLPSPSARPHDPTLTDPIASLTLHPTLEALLHLLNADLTSAHFLCRHMQNRPAWEGMYIHGLLHRIEGDYRNAEAWYSDVADSDVFKRCWPEGGLEAAKCFIRCVERLRKEGVGERERLEEESRREIEGLVGWCEERFGTEKWEDATKVWVKDSEEVREMKAGMVVGGEGWRQF
;
A
#
# COMPACT_ATOMS: atom_id res chain seq x y z
N MET A 1 19.23 24.41 34.38
CA MET A 1 18.01 23.73 33.89
C MET A 1 18.04 23.81 32.38
N THR A 2 18.44 22.74 31.71
CA THR A 2 18.41 22.67 30.24
C THR A 2 16.97 22.47 29.81
N ASN A 3 16.42 23.41 29.02
CA ASN A 3 15.13 23.19 28.37
C ASN A 3 15.21 21.89 27.57
N PRO A 4 14.21 20.99 27.65
CA PRO A 4 14.16 19.86 26.73
C PRO A 4 14.15 20.43 25.31
N GLN A 5 15.06 19.96 24.45
CA GLN A 5 14.96 20.25 23.04
C GLN A 5 13.60 19.76 22.55
N PRO A 6 12.89 20.55 21.71
CA PRO A 6 11.70 20.04 21.06
C PRO A 6 12.07 18.76 20.29
N PRO A 7 11.19 17.74 20.27
CA PRO A 7 11.45 16.54 19.51
C PRO A 7 11.75 16.92 18.07
N THR A 8 12.81 16.32 17.50
CA THR A 8 13.16 16.53 16.09
C THR A 8 11.93 16.21 15.24
N PRO A 9 11.46 17.13 14.38
CA PRO A 9 10.29 16.87 13.57
C PRO A 9 10.54 15.67 12.67
N HIS A 10 9.54 14.81 12.56
CA HIS A 10 9.59 13.67 11.65
C HIS A 10 9.72 14.17 10.20
N THR A 11 10.53 13.46 9.41
CA THR A 11 10.58 13.55 7.96
C THR A 11 10.12 12.23 7.35
N PHE A 12 9.82 12.21 6.05
CA PHE A 12 9.53 10.98 5.33
C PHE A 12 10.64 9.95 5.56
N THR A 13 11.89 10.32 5.27
CA THR A 13 13.05 9.43 5.42
C THR A 13 13.19 8.90 6.84
N SER A 14 13.04 9.75 7.87
CA SER A 14 13.16 9.27 9.25
C SER A 14 12.09 8.26 9.64
N LEU A 15 10.85 8.42 9.15
CA LEU A 15 9.76 7.50 9.44
C LEU A 15 9.89 6.23 8.61
N TYR A 16 10.21 6.35 7.33
CA TYR A 16 10.42 5.22 6.43
C TYR A 16 11.54 4.29 6.94
N ASP A 17 12.70 4.85 7.26
CA ASP A 17 13.83 4.10 7.80
C ASP A 17 13.49 3.45 9.14
N HIS A 18 12.81 4.20 10.03
CA HIS A 18 12.37 3.67 11.31
C HIS A 18 11.41 2.48 11.14
N LEU A 19 10.39 2.60 10.29
CA LEU A 19 9.40 1.55 10.06
C LEU A 19 10.04 0.29 9.44
N LEU A 20 10.91 0.47 8.45
CA LEU A 20 11.60 -0.63 7.77
C LEU A 20 12.60 -1.39 8.65
N THR A 21 13.20 -0.72 9.63
CA THR A 21 14.22 -1.33 10.51
C THR A 21 13.63 -1.86 11.81
N THR A 22 12.50 -1.30 12.26
CA THR A 22 11.87 -1.66 13.54
C THR A 22 10.89 -2.82 13.39
N TYR A 23 10.16 -2.88 12.28
CA TYR A 23 9.09 -3.85 12.08
C TYR A 23 9.41 -4.86 10.97
N PRO A 24 8.87 -6.09 11.06
CA PRO A 24 8.96 -7.05 9.96
C PRO A 24 8.33 -6.47 8.70
N THR A 25 8.89 -6.83 7.55
CA THR A 25 8.31 -6.42 6.27
C THR A 25 6.89 -6.98 6.13
N PRO A 26 5.90 -6.15 5.76
CA PRO A 26 4.53 -6.62 5.54
C PRO A 26 4.50 -7.75 4.51
N LEU A 27 4.04 -8.94 4.93
CA LEU A 27 3.94 -10.13 4.08
C LEU A 27 2.62 -10.88 4.31
N LEU A 28 2.30 -11.11 5.58
CA LEU A 28 1.10 -11.80 6.05
C LEU A 28 0.25 -10.85 6.89
N PRO A 29 -1.03 -11.19 7.14
CA PRO A 29 -1.87 -10.38 7.99
C PRO A 29 -1.23 -10.20 9.37
N SER A 30 -1.23 -8.95 9.85
CA SER A 30 -0.82 -8.66 11.22
C SER A 30 -1.69 -9.48 12.20
N PRO A 31 -1.11 -10.05 13.27
CA PRO A 31 -1.89 -10.71 14.31
C PRO A 31 -2.76 -9.73 15.10
N SER A 32 -2.51 -8.43 14.95
CA SER A 32 -3.26 -7.33 15.58
C SER A 32 -3.99 -6.52 14.51
N ALA A 33 -5.24 -6.15 14.78
CA ALA A 33 -5.99 -5.19 13.97
C ALA A 33 -5.54 -3.73 14.20
N ARG A 34 -4.62 -3.49 15.13
CA ARG A 34 -4.03 -2.17 15.41
C ARG A 34 -2.71 -2.00 14.65
N PRO A 35 -2.33 -0.75 14.34
CA PRO A 35 -0.99 -0.44 13.86
C PRO A 35 0.10 -0.99 14.80
N HIS A 36 1.30 -1.19 14.25
CA HIS A 36 2.49 -1.53 15.02
C HIS A 36 2.76 -0.50 16.11
N ASP A 37 2.71 0.79 15.75
CA ASP A 37 2.71 1.90 16.69
C ASP A 37 1.60 2.90 16.37
N PRO A 38 0.50 2.91 17.14
CA PRO A 38 -0.59 3.85 16.97
C PRO A 38 -0.16 5.33 17.08
N THR A 39 0.93 5.62 17.81
CA THR A 39 1.42 6.99 18.00
C THR A 39 2.07 7.58 16.76
N LEU A 40 2.39 6.75 15.76
CA LEU A 40 2.94 7.20 14.48
C LEU A 40 1.88 7.63 13.46
N THR A 41 0.59 7.33 13.71
CA THR A 41 -0.51 7.69 12.79
C THR A 41 -0.57 9.20 12.52
N ASP A 42 -0.61 10.01 13.58
CA ASP A 42 -0.68 11.47 13.46
C ASP A 42 0.61 12.07 12.87
N PRO A 43 1.83 11.64 13.29
CA PRO A 43 3.07 12.03 12.63
C PRO A 43 3.12 11.74 11.13
N ILE A 44 2.67 10.56 10.69
CA ILE A 44 2.63 10.20 9.27
C ILE A 44 1.73 11.17 8.49
N ALA A 45 0.48 11.36 8.94
CA ALA A 45 -0.47 12.26 8.29
C ALA A 45 0.00 13.73 8.33
N SER A 46 0.69 14.14 9.39
CA SER A 46 1.20 15.51 9.55
C SER A 46 2.33 15.86 8.59
N LEU A 47 2.96 14.88 7.93
CA LEU A 47 3.91 15.16 6.85
C LEU A 47 3.22 15.77 5.63
N THR A 48 1.91 15.56 5.46
CA THR A 48 1.12 16.05 4.32
C THR A 48 1.79 15.74 2.98
N LEU A 49 2.16 14.47 2.79
CA LEU A 49 2.85 13.98 1.60
C LEU A 49 1.87 13.83 0.43
N HIS A 50 2.40 13.43 -0.72
CA HIS A 50 1.54 12.82 -1.74
C HIS A 50 0.81 11.60 -1.12
N PRO A 51 -0.51 11.41 -1.35
CA PRO A 51 -1.30 10.36 -0.70
C PRO A 51 -0.76 8.94 -0.86
N THR A 52 0.02 8.67 -1.92
CA THR A 52 0.64 7.36 -2.15
C THR A 52 1.78 7.07 -1.17
N LEU A 53 2.62 8.07 -0.90
CA LEU A 53 3.71 7.96 0.07
C LEU A 53 3.16 7.87 1.50
N GLU A 54 2.11 8.64 1.81
CA GLU A 54 1.41 8.55 3.08
C GLU A 54 0.78 7.16 3.27
N ALA A 55 0.10 6.62 2.25
CA ALA A 55 -0.49 5.28 2.30
C ALA A 55 0.57 4.19 2.50
N LEU A 56 1.75 4.31 1.88
CA LEU A 56 2.86 3.38 2.05
C LEU A 56 3.45 3.41 3.47
N LEU A 57 3.56 4.59 4.09
CA LEU A 57 3.97 4.70 5.49
C LEU A 57 2.95 4.07 6.44
N HIS A 58 1.65 4.32 6.25
CA HIS A 58 0.60 3.67 7.03
C HIS A 58 0.64 2.15 6.86
N LEU A 59 0.82 1.65 5.62
CA LEU A 59 0.94 0.22 5.32
C LEU A 59 2.13 -0.41 6.06
N LEU A 60 3.31 0.24 6.07
CA LEU A 60 4.49 -0.21 6.81
C LEU A 60 4.28 -0.21 8.32
N ASN A 61 3.45 0.69 8.84
CA ASN A 61 3.04 0.69 10.25
C ASN A 61 1.89 -0.31 10.54
N ALA A 62 1.51 -1.16 9.59
CA ALA A 62 0.32 -2.01 9.66
C ALA A 62 -0.99 -1.26 9.98
N ASP A 63 -1.03 0.05 9.72
CA ASP A 63 -2.22 0.88 9.81
C ASP A 63 -3.04 0.78 8.52
N LEU A 64 -3.62 -0.41 8.30
CA LEU A 64 -4.31 -0.73 7.06
C LEU A 64 -5.58 0.10 6.86
N THR A 65 -6.19 0.60 7.94
CA THR A 65 -7.39 1.45 7.86
C THR A 65 -7.06 2.79 7.20
N SER A 66 -6.01 3.47 7.67
CA SER A 66 -5.57 4.74 7.08
C SER A 66 -5.07 4.55 5.65
N ALA A 67 -4.32 3.48 5.39
CA ALA A 67 -3.87 3.16 4.04
C ALA A 67 -5.04 2.91 3.06
N HIS A 68 -6.05 2.13 3.45
CA HIS A 68 -7.28 1.93 2.68
C HIS A 68 -8.03 3.23 2.42
N PHE A 69 -8.15 4.08 3.45
CA PHE A 69 -8.82 5.37 3.33
C PHE A 69 -8.17 6.28 2.27
N LEU A 70 -6.85 6.23 2.10
CA LEU A 70 -6.17 6.97 1.04
C LEU A 70 -6.36 6.28 -0.32
N CYS A 71 -6.19 4.95 -0.38
CA CYS A 71 -6.25 4.18 -1.63
C CYS A 71 -7.63 4.22 -2.31
N ARG A 72 -8.73 4.29 -1.56
CA ARG A 72 -10.09 4.44 -2.11
C ARG A 72 -10.29 5.72 -2.93
N HIS A 73 -9.42 6.72 -2.78
CA HIS A 73 -9.45 7.95 -3.57
C HIS A 73 -8.56 7.89 -4.82
N MET A 74 -7.82 6.78 -5.00
CA MET A 74 -6.84 6.57 -6.08
C MET A 74 -7.05 5.21 -6.77
N GLN A 75 -8.29 4.71 -6.81
CA GLN A 75 -8.61 3.35 -7.27
C GLN A 75 -8.90 3.25 -8.78
N ASN A 76 -8.73 4.34 -9.53
CA ASN A 76 -9.00 4.39 -10.96
C ASN A 76 -7.83 5.00 -11.72
N ARG A 77 -7.72 4.64 -13.00
CA ARG A 77 -6.79 5.29 -13.94
C ARG A 77 -7.05 6.80 -13.95
N PRO A 78 -6.01 7.64 -13.97
CA PRO A 78 -4.59 7.30 -14.17
C PRO A 78 -3.78 7.10 -12.88
N ALA A 79 -4.39 6.91 -11.70
CA ALA A 79 -3.67 6.73 -10.42
C ALA A 79 -3.18 5.28 -10.24
N TRP A 80 -2.30 4.84 -11.14
CA TRP A 80 -1.81 3.46 -11.21
C TRP A 80 -1.12 2.99 -9.94
N GLU A 81 -0.32 3.87 -9.34
CA GLU A 81 0.36 3.64 -8.08
C GLU A 81 -0.62 3.45 -6.92
N GLY A 82 -1.71 4.22 -6.86
CA GLY A 82 -2.75 4.04 -5.85
C GLY A 82 -3.51 2.73 -6.02
N MET A 83 -3.84 2.37 -7.27
CA MET A 83 -4.42 1.07 -7.61
C MET A 83 -3.48 -0.08 -7.21
N TYR A 84 -2.17 0.08 -7.43
CA TYR A 84 -1.18 -0.93 -7.08
C TYR A 84 -1.02 -1.08 -5.55
N ILE A 85 -0.94 0.03 -4.80
CA ILE A 85 -0.92 0.01 -3.33
C ILE A 85 -2.17 -0.70 -2.79
N HIS A 86 -3.34 -0.51 -3.42
CA HIS A 86 -4.56 -1.22 -3.03
C HIS A 86 -4.44 -2.74 -3.21
N GLY A 87 -3.86 -3.20 -4.33
CA GLY A 87 -3.56 -4.62 -4.52
C GLY A 87 -2.58 -5.17 -3.47
N LEU A 88 -1.55 -4.38 -3.13
CA LEU A 88 -0.58 -4.71 -2.09
C LEU A 88 -1.24 -4.82 -0.70
N LEU A 89 -2.16 -3.91 -0.36
CA LEU A 89 -2.95 -3.96 0.87
C LEU A 89 -3.72 -5.28 0.97
N HIS A 90 -4.48 -5.64 -0.06
CA HIS A 90 -5.23 -6.89 -0.06
C HIS A 90 -4.34 -8.14 0.02
N ARG A 91 -3.14 -8.11 -0.60
CA ARG A 91 -2.16 -9.20 -0.44
C ARG A 91 -1.78 -9.39 1.03
N ILE A 92 -1.50 -8.28 1.73
CA ILE A 92 -1.12 -8.28 3.16
C ILE A 92 -2.30 -8.70 4.04
N GLU A 93 -3.53 -8.33 3.70
CA GLU A 93 -4.76 -8.74 4.41
C GLU A 93 -5.11 -10.22 4.21
N GLY A 94 -4.49 -10.87 3.22
CA GLY A 94 -4.75 -12.26 2.87
C GLY A 94 -5.93 -12.45 1.91
N ASP A 95 -6.37 -11.38 1.26
CA ASP A 95 -7.32 -11.41 0.14
C ASP A 95 -6.58 -11.51 -1.20
N TYR A 96 -5.99 -12.68 -1.42
CA TYR A 96 -5.10 -12.94 -2.55
C TYR A 96 -5.79 -12.84 -3.91
N ARG A 97 -7.07 -13.19 -3.99
CA ARG A 97 -7.83 -13.10 -5.24
C ARG A 97 -8.03 -11.65 -5.67
N ASN A 98 -8.36 -10.76 -4.74
CA ASN A 98 -8.45 -9.34 -5.04
C ASN A 98 -7.07 -8.74 -5.33
N ALA A 99 -6.03 -9.16 -4.62
CA ALA A 99 -4.66 -8.74 -4.93
C ALA A 99 -4.26 -9.08 -6.37
N GLU A 100 -4.51 -10.32 -6.84
CA GLU A 100 -4.21 -10.72 -8.22
C GLU A 100 -5.01 -9.92 -9.27
N ALA A 101 -6.26 -9.56 -8.96
CA ALA A 101 -7.09 -8.74 -9.83
C ALA A 101 -6.51 -7.33 -9.98
N TRP A 102 -6.17 -6.68 -8.86
CA TRP A 102 -5.51 -5.36 -8.87
C TRP A 102 -4.17 -5.39 -9.60
N TYR A 103 -3.34 -6.40 -9.36
CA TYR A 103 -2.04 -6.54 -10.04
C TYR A 103 -2.23 -6.70 -11.55
N SER A 104 -3.28 -7.40 -11.98
CA SER A 104 -3.62 -7.54 -13.40
C SER A 104 -4.04 -6.19 -14.01
N ASP A 105 -4.82 -5.39 -13.28
CA ASP A 105 -5.30 -4.08 -13.73
C ASP A 105 -4.14 -3.08 -13.95
N VAL A 106 -3.07 -3.18 -13.16
CA VAL A 106 -1.91 -2.26 -13.20
C VAL A 106 -0.69 -2.83 -13.93
N ALA A 107 -0.76 -4.05 -14.44
CA ALA A 107 0.40 -4.79 -14.98
C ALA A 107 1.18 -4.04 -16.07
N ASP A 108 0.50 -3.24 -16.88
CA ASP A 108 1.10 -2.48 -17.97
C ASP A 108 1.67 -1.12 -17.55
N SER A 109 1.44 -0.69 -16.31
CA SER A 109 1.91 0.60 -15.79
C SER A 109 3.43 0.61 -15.53
N ASP A 110 4.04 1.80 -15.60
CA ASP A 110 5.48 1.96 -15.37
C ASP A 110 5.87 1.58 -13.93
N VAL A 111 5.02 1.90 -12.96
CA VAL A 111 5.24 1.57 -11.54
C VAL A 111 5.24 0.05 -11.32
N PHE A 112 4.34 -0.69 -11.95
CA PHE A 112 4.31 -2.14 -11.81
C PHE A 112 5.53 -2.79 -12.48
N LYS A 113 5.89 -2.33 -13.69
CA LYS A 113 7.09 -2.79 -14.40
C LYS A 113 8.39 -2.48 -13.63
N ARG A 114 8.42 -1.39 -12.85
CA ARG A 114 9.53 -1.07 -11.94
C ARG A 114 9.68 -2.10 -10.83
N CYS A 115 8.58 -2.53 -10.22
CA CYS A 115 8.58 -3.50 -9.12
C CYS A 115 8.78 -4.96 -9.59
N TRP A 116 8.31 -5.28 -10.80
CA TRP A 116 8.37 -6.61 -11.42
C TRP A 116 9.00 -6.56 -12.83
N PRO A 117 10.29 -6.17 -12.95
CA PRO A 117 10.94 -5.98 -14.26
C PRO A 117 11.16 -7.29 -15.00
N GLU A 118 11.33 -8.40 -14.27
CA GLU A 118 11.53 -9.73 -14.83
C GLU A 118 10.28 -10.58 -14.57
N GLY A 119 9.73 -11.19 -15.62
CA GLY A 119 8.53 -12.03 -15.54
C GLY A 119 7.21 -11.28 -15.33
N GLY A 120 7.23 -10.02 -14.92
CA GLY A 120 6.06 -9.14 -14.86
C GLY A 120 4.91 -9.72 -14.02
N LEU A 121 3.69 -9.65 -14.57
CA LEU A 121 2.48 -10.11 -13.88
C LEU A 121 2.54 -11.57 -13.44
N GLU A 122 3.14 -12.45 -14.25
CA GLU A 122 3.23 -13.87 -13.91
C GLU A 122 4.16 -14.12 -12.72
N ALA A 123 5.28 -13.40 -12.62
CA ALA A 123 6.15 -13.44 -11.45
C ALA A 123 5.43 -12.93 -10.19
N ALA A 124 4.73 -11.80 -10.31
CA ALA A 124 3.97 -11.22 -9.21
C ALA A 124 2.85 -12.14 -8.70
N LYS A 125 2.09 -12.77 -9.60
CA LYS A 125 1.06 -13.77 -9.24
C LYS A 125 1.68 -15.04 -8.66
N CYS A 126 2.83 -15.48 -9.16
CA CYS A 126 3.56 -16.59 -8.56
C CYS A 126 3.94 -16.29 -7.11
N PHE A 127 4.43 -15.07 -6.86
CA PHE A 127 4.71 -14.61 -5.51
C PHE A 127 3.45 -14.61 -4.63
N ILE A 128 2.33 -14.04 -5.08
CA ILE A 128 1.05 -14.07 -4.34
C ILE A 128 0.66 -15.50 -3.94
N ARG A 129 0.75 -16.47 -4.87
CA ARG A 129 0.44 -17.87 -4.59
C ARG A 129 1.39 -18.47 -3.54
N CYS A 130 2.68 -18.13 -3.57
CA CYS A 130 3.63 -18.56 -2.55
C CYS A 130 3.29 -17.99 -1.16
N VAL A 131 2.89 -16.71 -1.09
CA VAL A 131 2.44 -16.07 0.16
C VAL A 131 1.15 -16.72 0.67
N GLU A 132 0.19 -16.97 -0.21
CA GLU A 132 -1.06 -17.65 0.12
C GLU A 132 -0.81 -19.04 0.70
N ARG A 133 0.07 -19.82 0.06
CA ARG A 133 0.46 -21.15 0.51
C ARG A 133 1.16 -21.11 1.88
N LEU A 134 2.07 -20.15 2.08
CA LEU A 134 2.70 -19.93 3.38
C LEU A 134 1.64 -19.65 4.46
N ARG A 135 0.64 -18.80 4.16
CA ARG A 135 -0.42 -18.45 5.12
C ARG A 135 -1.34 -19.62 5.44
N LYS A 136 -1.83 -20.32 4.41
CA LYS A 136 -2.89 -21.34 4.55
C LYS A 136 -2.34 -22.69 4.99
N GLU A 137 -1.16 -23.06 4.52
CA GLU A 137 -0.58 -24.40 4.71
C GLU A 137 0.63 -24.38 5.63
N GLY A 138 1.20 -23.20 5.93
CA GLY A 138 2.48 -23.10 6.64
C GLY A 138 3.68 -23.53 5.80
N VAL A 139 3.50 -23.69 4.48
CA VAL A 139 4.54 -24.19 3.58
C VAL A 139 5.12 -23.04 2.74
N GLY A 140 6.41 -22.78 2.93
CA GLY A 140 7.17 -21.80 2.16
C GLY A 140 8.41 -21.31 2.90
N GLU A 141 9.34 -20.70 2.16
CA GLU A 141 10.51 -20.03 2.72
C GLU A 141 10.12 -18.62 3.17
N ARG A 142 9.69 -18.47 4.43
CA ARG A 142 9.23 -17.18 4.97
C ARG A 142 10.23 -16.05 4.73
N GLU A 143 11.49 -16.24 5.12
CA GLU A 143 12.52 -15.20 5.01
C GLU A 143 12.67 -14.72 3.57
N ARG A 144 12.75 -15.63 2.61
CA ARG A 144 12.82 -15.31 1.18
C ARG A 144 11.58 -14.55 0.70
N LEU A 145 10.38 -14.91 1.17
CA LEU A 145 9.15 -14.21 0.81
C LEU A 145 9.08 -12.81 1.46
N GLU A 146 9.64 -12.64 2.65
CA GLU A 146 9.77 -11.33 3.31
C GLU A 146 10.76 -10.43 2.55
N GLU A 147 11.88 -10.98 2.07
CA GLU A 147 12.83 -10.28 1.18
C GLU A 147 12.19 -9.86 -0.15
N GLU A 148 11.42 -10.75 -0.77
CA GLU A 148 10.68 -10.48 -2.02
C GLU A 148 9.63 -9.37 -1.82
N SER A 149 8.89 -9.43 -0.71
CA SER A 149 7.93 -8.39 -0.31
C SER A 149 8.62 -7.05 -0.06
N ARG A 150 9.80 -7.07 0.58
CA ARG A 150 10.58 -5.88 0.88
C ARG A 150 11.03 -5.21 -0.41
N ARG A 151 11.57 -5.98 -1.35
CA ARG A 151 11.99 -5.46 -2.66
C ARG A 151 10.82 -4.84 -3.42
N GLU A 152 9.64 -5.48 -3.41
CA GLU A 152 8.44 -4.91 -4.04
C GLU A 152 8.07 -3.55 -3.42
N ILE A 153 8.01 -3.48 -2.09
CA ILE A 153 7.68 -2.25 -1.34
C ILE A 153 8.72 -1.15 -1.59
N GLU A 154 10.01 -1.47 -1.48
CA GLU A 154 11.10 -0.53 -1.73
C GLU A 154 11.09 -0.02 -3.18
N GLY A 155 10.81 -0.87 -4.15
CA GLY A 155 10.65 -0.47 -5.55
C GLY A 155 9.47 0.48 -5.77
N LEU A 156 8.35 0.22 -5.08
CA LEU A 156 7.13 1.03 -5.17
C LEU A 156 7.32 2.39 -4.48
N VAL A 157 7.95 2.41 -3.31
CA VAL A 157 8.33 3.63 -2.59
C VAL A 157 9.29 4.46 -3.44
N GLY A 158 10.38 3.86 -3.92
CA GLY A 158 11.38 4.57 -4.73
C GLY A 158 10.77 5.18 -6.00
N TRP A 159 9.87 4.47 -6.68
CA TRP A 159 9.15 5.03 -7.83
C TRP A 159 8.27 6.23 -7.44
N CYS A 160 7.56 6.14 -6.30
CA CYS A 160 6.74 7.25 -5.81
C CYS A 160 7.60 8.45 -5.39
N GLU A 161 8.74 8.22 -4.73
CA GLU A 161 9.68 9.27 -4.36
C GLU A 161 10.25 9.98 -5.59
N GLU A 162 10.71 9.24 -6.60
CA GLU A 162 11.22 9.78 -7.85
C GLU A 162 10.17 10.64 -8.58
N ARG A 163 8.90 10.23 -8.53
CA ARG A 163 7.81 10.90 -9.26
C ARG A 163 7.21 12.09 -8.53
N PHE A 164 7.04 11.99 -7.21
CA PHE A 164 6.27 12.96 -6.41
C PHE A 164 7.14 13.79 -5.47
N GLY A 165 8.35 13.33 -5.17
CA GLY A 165 9.17 13.87 -4.08
C GLY A 165 8.59 13.55 -2.71
N THR A 166 9.34 13.92 -1.67
CA THR A 166 8.99 13.69 -0.25
C THR A 166 8.73 14.99 0.49
N GLU A 167 8.62 16.10 -0.25
CA GLU A 167 8.28 17.40 0.30
C GLU A 167 6.78 17.51 0.60
N LYS A 168 6.45 18.55 1.38
CA LYS A 168 5.08 18.88 1.74
C LYS A 168 4.22 19.12 0.49
N TRP A 169 3.09 18.44 0.38
CA TRP A 169 2.14 18.59 -0.71
C TRP A 169 0.91 19.39 -0.24
N GLU A 170 0.84 20.67 -0.61
CA GLU A 170 -0.18 21.59 -0.05
C GLU A 170 -1.62 21.33 -0.53
N ASP A 171 -1.81 20.65 -1.67
CA ASP A 171 -3.14 20.34 -2.21
C ASP A 171 -3.23 18.91 -2.75
N ALA A 172 -3.45 17.96 -1.85
CA ALA A 172 -3.62 16.55 -2.16
C ALA A 172 -4.96 16.23 -2.86
N THR A 173 -5.94 17.15 -2.84
CA THR A 173 -7.27 16.90 -3.44
C THR A 173 -7.23 16.78 -4.96
N LYS A 174 -6.19 17.32 -5.60
CA LYS A 174 -5.93 17.20 -7.04
C LYS A 174 -5.53 15.80 -7.48
N VAL A 175 -5.12 14.94 -6.54
CA VAL A 175 -4.73 13.55 -6.79
C VAL A 175 -5.96 12.63 -6.82
N TRP A 176 -7.07 13.07 -6.23
CA TRP A 176 -8.29 12.27 -6.17
C TRP A 176 -8.86 12.05 -7.57
N VAL A 177 -8.83 10.80 -8.01
CA VAL A 177 -9.44 10.40 -9.27
C VAL A 177 -10.90 10.11 -8.97
N LYS A 178 -11.78 11.03 -9.36
CA LYS A 178 -13.23 10.83 -9.27
C LYS A 178 -13.60 9.54 -10.02
N ASP A 179 -14.41 8.71 -9.39
CA ASP A 179 -15.04 7.57 -10.06
C ASP A 179 -15.76 8.08 -11.32
N SER A 180 -15.62 7.37 -12.45
CA SER A 180 -16.45 7.65 -13.62
C SER A 180 -17.93 7.48 -13.26
N GLU A 181 -18.85 8.16 -13.96
CA GLU A 181 -20.29 8.01 -13.70
C GLU A 181 -20.74 6.55 -13.72
N GLU A 182 -20.19 5.75 -14.65
CA GLU A 182 -20.42 4.31 -14.75
C GLU A 182 -19.97 3.55 -13.49
N VAL A 183 -18.79 3.88 -12.93
CA VAL A 183 -18.30 3.28 -11.67
C VAL A 183 -19.15 3.71 -10.48
N ARG A 184 -19.64 4.95 -10.47
CA ARG A 184 -20.53 5.46 -9.43
C ARG A 184 -21.91 4.79 -9.44
N GLU A 185 -22.47 4.58 -10.63
CA GLU A 185 -23.75 3.88 -10.81
C GLU A 185 -23.63 2.39 -10.44
N MET A 186 -22.53 1.74 -10.81
CA MET A 186 -22.25 0.37 -10.39
C MET A 186 -22.12 0.26 -8.85
N LYS A 187 -21.40 1.18 -8.20
CA LYS A 187 -21.30 1.24 -6.73
C LYS A 187 -22.65 1.50 -6.06
N ALA A 188 -23.49 2.36 -6.63
CA ALA A 188 -24.84 2.61 -6.12
C ALA A 188 -25.75 1.36 -6.22
N GLY A 189 -25.60 0.56 -7.28
CA GLY A 189 -26.30 -0.72 -7.43
C GLY A 189 -25.84 -1.79 -6.44
N MET A 190 -24.55 -1.81 -6.10
CA MET A 190 -23.94 -2.77 -5.16
C MET A 190 -24.39 -2.59 -3.70
N VAL A 191 -24.79 -1.38 -3.30
CA VAL A 191 -25.35 -1.12 -1.95
C VAL A 191 -26.76 -1.73 -1.79
N VAL A 192 -27.46 -2.01 -2.90
CA VAL A 192 -28.85 -2.47 -2.90
C VAL A 192 -28.98 -3.95 -3.29
N GLY A 193 -27.99 -4.53 -3.99
CA GLY A 193 -27.98 -5.94 -4.38
C GLY A 193 -26.60 -6.55 -4.19
N GLY A 194 -26.44 -7.39 -3.17
CA GLY A 194 -25.18 -8.03 -2.79
C GLY A 194 -24.67 -9.11 -3.75
N GLU A 195 -24.53 -8.79 -5.04
CA GLU A 195 -23.86 -9.63 -6.03
C GLU A 195 -22.92 -8.77 -6.89
N GLY A 196 -21.62 -8.81 -6.59
CA GLY A 196 -20.58 -8.12 -7.32
C GLY A 196 -19.19 -8.70 -7.02
N TRP A 197 -18.33 -8.78 -8.03
CA TRP A 197 -17.02 -9.46 -8.00
C TRP A 197 -15.93 -8.77 -7.15
N ARG A 198 -16.24 -7.64 -6.50
CA ARG A 198 -15.32 -6.88 -5.65
C ARG A 198 -16.07 -6.53 -4.37
N GLN A 199 -15.64 -7.09 -3.23
CA GLN A 199 -16.11 -6.66 -1.92
C GLN A 199 -15.18 -5.55 -1.44
N PHE A 200 -15.78 -4.40 -1.10
CA PHE A 200 -15.12 -3.20 -0.60
C PHE A 200 -15.24 -3.13 0.92
#